data_AF-A0A7W3Y3L8-F1
#
_entry.id   AF-A0A7W3Y3L8-F1
#
_cell.length_a   1.000
_cell.length_b   1.000
_cell.length_c   1.000
_cell.angle_alpha   90.00
_cell.angle_beta   90.00
_cell.angle_gamma   90.00
#
_symmetry.space_group_name_H-M   'P 1'
#
loop_
_entity.id
_entity.type
_entity.pdbx_description
1 polymer ?
#
loop_
_entity_poly.entity_id
_entity_poly.type
_entity_poly.pdbx_seq_one_letter_code
_entity_poly.pdbx_strand_id
1 'polypeptide(L)'
;MTDPQIILTYSRGRGIVAIPHGTRYKAAHQLLTSCGFREDESGVHHLPDGEPDLTRDRVASLVRLAKFYRAEVTTGSQQFIGDTAGDIAALLPGEWKARVEIYSNPHWQEDLVPWLWDSGELARVVRHERVPCAAALTDTASETTLLLIERPDRESGYLVGALSPEFFEEGHGDRHAPRGIAVPGSAASAARAITDHYLPAYRRAVHDRRLACVAEALDRIRAEHDDIGAPVPEETTARLPGRVWEEFRSVMRHAPPLLDRCRSSAPESSPDDRVLTRLIDALVDVESLDGGTSSKPPVPDALLRSAVDAWLTHGETFLRRARAAAPPT
;
A
#
# COMPACT_ATOMS: atom_id res chain seq x y z
N MET A 1 12.41 4.49 32.02
CA MET A 1 11.62 3.35 31.51
C MET A 1 10.22 3.85 31.31
N THR A 2 9.68 3.76 30.10
CA THR A 2 8.36 4.31 29.75
C THR A 2 7.26 3.51 30.44
N ASP A 3 6.33 4.22 31.06
CA ASP A 3 5.18 3.67 31.76
C ASP A 3 4.17 3.05 30.79
N PRO A 4 3.32 2.09 31.23
CA PRO A 4 2.27 1.53 30.38
C PRO A 4 1.25 2.61 30.00
N GLN A 5 0.88 2.73 28.72
CA GLN A 5 -0.01 3.77 28.23
C GLN A 5 -1.29 3.15 27.64
N ILE A 6 -2.43 3.81 27.86
CA ILE A 6 -3.74 3.38 27.38
C ILE A 6 -4.48 4.62 26.85
N ILE A 7 -4.99 4.53 25.62
CA ILE A 7 -5.93 5.51 25.06
C ILE A 7 -7.34 4.95 25.17
N LEU A 8 -8.26 5.72 25.74
CA LEU A 8 -9.69 5.42 25.78
C LEU A 8 -10.43 6.23 24.72
N THR A 9 -11.17 5.56 23.85
CA THR A 9 -12.03 6.17 22.83
C THR A 9 -13.41 5.53 22.84
N TYR A 10 -14.38 6.16 22.19
CA TYR A 10 -15.75 5.67 22.12
C TYR A 10 -16.07 5.16 20.71
N SER A 11 -16.64 3.96 20.64
CA SER A 11 -17.22 3.35 19.44
C SER A 11 -18.74 3.24 19.60
N ARG A 12 -19.48 3.55 18.54
CA ARG A 12 -20.94 3.42 18.44
C ARG A 12 -21.41 1.97 18.61
N GLY A 13 -20.62 1.02 18.11
CA GLY A 13 -20.98 -0.41 18.12
C GLY A 13 -20.34 -1.21 19.24
N ARG A 14 -19.28 -0.70 19.88
CA ARG A 14 -18.50 -1.42 20.90
C ARG A 14 -18.40 -0.71 22.25
N GLY A 15 -19.03 0.47 22.39
CA GLY A 15 -18.96 1.26 23.60
C GLY A 15 -17.55 1.84 23.83
N ILE A 16 -17.01 1.70 25.04
CA ILE A 16 -15.68 2.22 25.37
C ILE A 16 -14.61 1.25 24.89
N VAL A 17 -13.77 1.74 23.99
CA VAL A 17 -12.61 1.05 23.43
C VAL A 17 -11.33 1.54 24.11
N ALA A 18 -10.45 0.62 24.45
CA ALA A 18 -9.13 0.88 25.00
C ALA A 18 -8.04 0.37 24.06
N ILE A 19 -7.05 1.23 23.78
CA ILE A 19 -5.91 0.93 22.92
C ILE A 19 -4.65 0.97 23.79
N PRO A 20 -4.13 -0.19 24.24
CA PRO A 20 -2.89 -0.24 24.99
C PRO A 20 -1.69 0.01 24.07
N HIS A 21 -0.77 0.88 24.48
CA HIS A 21 0.45 1.14 23.72
C HIS A 21 1.68 1.41 24.59
N GLY A 22 2.84 1.43 23.93
CA GLY A 22 4.13 1.73 24.53
C GLY A 22 4.97 0.48 24.82
N THR A 23 6.17 0.68 25.35
CA THR A 23 7.15 -0.41 25.58
C THR A 23 6.68 -1.43 26.62
N ARG A 24 5.71 -1.06 27.48
CA ARG A 24 5.11 -1.94 28.50
C ARG A 24 3.66 -2.32 28.17
N TYR A 25 3.28 -2.35 26.89
CA TYR A 25 1.91 -2.65 26.45
C TYR A 25 1.33 -3.95 27.05
N LYS A 26 2.15 -5.00 27.28
CA LYS A 26 1.70 -6.24 27.94
C LYS A 26 1.13 -6.01 29.35
N ALA A 27 1.70 -5.08 30.12
CA ALA A 27 1.17 -4.71 31.43
C ALA A 27 -0.15 -3.92 31.28
N ALA A 28 -0.26 -3.08 30.25
CA ALA A 28 -1.51 -2.39 29.92
C ALA A 28 -2.63 -3.39 29.52
N HIS A 29 -2.32 -4.43 28.74
CA HIS A 29 -3.26 -5.52 28.44
C HIS A 29 -3.77 -6.21 29.72
N GLN A 30 -2.86 -6.62 30.61
CA GLN A 30 -3.23 -7.27 31.87
C GLN A 30 -4.11 -6.39 32.76
N LEU A 31 -3.82 -5.08 32.80
CA LEU A 31 -4.63 -4.09 33.49
C LEU A 31 -6.04 -4.01 32.91
N LEU A 32 -6.17 -3.93 31.58
CA LEU A 32 -7.46 -3.90 30.89
C LEU A 32 -8.29 -5.15 31.17
N THR A 33 -7.69 -6.34 31.06
CA THR A 33 -8.37 -7.61 31.38
C THR A 33 -8.83 -7.65 32.83
N SER A 34 -8.02 -7.17 33.77
CA SER A 34 -8.37 -7.11 35.20
C SER A 34 -9.54 -6.15 35.49
N CYS A 35 -9.73 -5.13 34.65
CA CYS A 35 -10.85 -4.19 34.72
C CYS A 35 -12.09 -4.65 33.94
N GLY A 36 -12.07 -5.85 33.35
CA GLY A 36 -13.21 -6.43 32.66
C GLY A 36 -13.35 -6.03 31.18
N PHE A 37 -12.30 -5.46 30.57
CA PHE A 37 -12.25 -5.28 29.12
C PHE A 37 -12.03 -6.63 28.43
N ARG A 38 -12.66 -6.81 27.28
CA ARG A 38 -12.49 -8.00 26.43
C ARG A 38 -11.80 -7.61 25.13
N GLU A 39 -10.90 -8.46 24.68
CA GLU A 39 -10.26 -8.33 23.37
C GLU A 39 -11.14 -8.99 22.31
N ASP A 40 -11.31 -8.35 21.17
CA ASP A 40 -11.95 -8.94 20.00
C ASP A 40 -10.94 -9.53 19.02
N GLU A 41 -11.44 -10.12 17.92
CA GLU A 41 -10.62 -10.70 16.84
C GLU A 41 -9.72 -9.66 16.14
N SER A 42 -10.03 -8.36 16.28
CA SER A 42 -9.21 -7.27 15.74
C SER A 42 -8.10 -6.83 16.72
N GLY A 43 -7.98 -7.49 17.88
CA GLY A 43 -7.02 -7.13 18.94
C GLY A 43 -7.43 -5.91 19.76
N VAL A 44 -8.65 -5.41 19.58
CA VAL A 44 -9.14 -4.19 20.22
C VAL A 44 -9.80 -4.54 21.55
N HIS A 45 -9.42 -3.85 22.63
CA HIS A 45 -10.08 -4.01 23.92
C HIS A 45 -11.32 -3.14 24.01
N HIS A 46 -12.46 -3.71 24.38
CA HIS A 46 -13.67 -2.96 24.61
C HIS A 46 -14.36 -3.41 25.90
N LEU A 47 -15.09 -2.48 26.52
CA LEU A 47 -16.02 -2.85 27.59
C LEU A 47 -17.29 -3.41 26.96
N PRO A 48 -17.73 -4.61 27.35
CA PRO A 48 -18.98 -5.16 26.83
C PRO A 48 -20.14 -4.25 27.23
N ASP A 49 -21.10 -4.09 26.32
CA ASP A 49 -22.32 -3.33 26.58
C ASP A 49 -22.97 -3.81 27.88
N GLY A 50 -23.15 -2.88 28.80
CA GLY A 50 -23.69 -3.10 30.13
C GLY A 50 -24.30 -1.81 30.65
N GLU A 51 -24.97 -1.89 31.79
CA GLU A 51 -25.59 -0.72 32.41
C GLU A 51 -24.57 0.44 32.54
N PRO A 52 -24.97 1.69 32.22
CA PRO A 52 -24.07 2.83 32.21
C PRO A 52 -23.27 3.01 33.51
N ASP A 53 -23.87 2.65 34.65
CA ASP A 53 -23.23 2.76 35.95
C ASP A 53 -22.13 1.71 36.15
N LEU A 54 -22.32 0.47 35.68
CA LEU A 54 -21.28 -0.55 35.68
C LEU A 54 -20.10 -0.16 34.78
N THR A 55 -20.39 0.47 33.64
CA THR A 55 -19.35 0.99 32.74
C THR A 55 -18.54 2.10 33.41
N ARG A 56 -19.20 3.05 34.10
CA ARG A 56 -18.52 4.08 34.90
C ARG A 56 -17.67 3.49 36.01
N ASP A 57 -18.17 2.50 36.74
CA ASP A 57 -17.43 1.85 37.81
C ASP A 57 -16.18 1.11 37.32
N ARG A 58 -16.27 0.47 36.15
CA ARG A 58 -15.12 -0.19 35.51
C ARG A 58 -14.07 0.82 35.04
N VAL A 59 -14.49 1.92 34.40
CA VAL A 59 -13.56 2.99 34.00
C VAL A 59 -12.92 3.66 35.24
N ALA A 60 -13.69 3.91 36.29
CA ALA A 60 -13.16 4.44 37.54
C ALA A 60 -12.15 3.46 38.19
N SER A 61 -12.42 2.15 38.11
CA SER A 61 -11.49 1.12 38.56
C SER A 61 -10.21 1.09 37.74
N LEU A 62 -10.31 1.24 36.41
CA LEU A 62 -9.17 1.36 35.52
C LEU A 62 -8.31 2.58 35.89
N VAL A 63 -8.89 3.76 36.09
CA VAL A 63 -8.14 4.96 36.46
C VAL A 63 -7.45 4.79 37.83
N ARG A 64 -8.11 4.15 38.80
CA ARG A 64 -7.51 3.85 40.12
C ARG A 64 -6.32 2.89 39.99
N LEU A 65 -6.50 1.78 39.29
CA LEU A 65 -5.45 0.78 39.11
C LEU A 65 -4.31 1.30 38.23
N ALA A 66 -4.61 2.11 37.22
CA ALA A 66 -3.63 2.82 36.41
C ALA A 66 -2.73 3.69 37.29
N LYS A 67 -3.29 4.50 38.19
CA LYS A 67 -2.49 5.27 39.16
C LYS A 67 -1.61 4.38 40.04
N PHE A 68 -2.13 3.25 40.49
CA PHE A 68 -1.36 2.30 41.32
C PHE A 68 -0.18 1.68 40.57
N TYR A 69 -0.39 1.25 39.32
CA TYR A 69 0.62 0.64 38.47
C TYR A 69 1.47 1.66 37.68
N ARG A 70 1.26 2.97 37.93
CA ARG A 70 1.86 4.08 37.18
C ARG A 70 1.60 3.98 35.68
N ALA A 71 0.41 3.52 35.28
CA ALA A 71 -0.04 3.57 33.90
C ALA A 71 -0.64 4.94 33.57
N GLU A 72 -0.35 5.42 32.37
CA GLU A 72 -0.97 6.63 31.81
C GLU A 72 -2.26 6.24 31.08
N VAL A 73 -3.36 6.92 31.41
CA VAL A 73 -4.64 6.75 30.72
C VAL A 73 -5.03 8.10 30.14
N THR A 74 -5.11 8.15 28.82
CA THR A 74 -5.51 9.34 28.06
C THR A 74 -6.85 9.07 27.38
N THR A 75 -7.64 10.11 27.17
CA THR A 75 -8.87 10.02 26.37
C THR A 75 -8.57 10.49 24.96
N GLY A 76 -8.91 9.69 23.96
CA GLY A 76 -8.86 10.09 22.56
C GLY A 76 -9.77 11.29 22.33
N SER A 77 -9.33 12.20 21.47
CA SER A 77 -10.09 13.39 21.07
C SER A 77 -11.21 13.06 20.06
N GLN A 78 -11.16 11.86 19.47
CA GLN A 78 -12.07 11.43 18.40
C GLN A 78 -12.81 10.13 18.74
N GLN A 79 -13.86 9.85 17.98
CA GLN A 79 -14.49 8.52 17.92
C GLN A 79 -13.47 7.48 17.46
N PHE A 80 -13.69 6.23 17.84
CA PHE A 80 -12.81 5.14 17.47
C PHE A 80 -12.60 5.10 15.95
N ILE A 81 -11.34 5.11 15.52
CA ILE A 81 -10.97 5.16 14.09
C ILE A 81 -11.62 4.04 13.27
N GLY A 82 -11.88 2.86 13.87
CA GLY A 82 -12.55 1.76 13.21
C GLY A 82 -13.97 2.06 12.74
N ASP A 83 -14.74 2.83 13.52
CA ASP A 83 -16.10 3.24 13.14
C ASP A 83 -16.05 4.20 11.96
N THR A 84 -15.16 5.19 12.02
CA THR A 84 -15.00 6.18 10.96
C THR A 84 -14.47 5.53 9.68
N ALA A 85 -13.51 4.62 9.79
CA ALA A 85 -12.98 3.85 8.67
C ALA A 85 -14.05 2.98 8.01
N GLY A 86 -14.91 2.33 8.81
CA GLY A 86 -16.05 1.57 8.30
C GLY A 86 -17.04 2.45 7.52
N ASP A 87 -17.37 3.62 8.06
CA ASP A 87 -18.25 4.59 7.38
C ASP A 87 -17.62 5.13 6.10
N ILE A 88 -16.30 5.41 6.09
CA ILE A 88 -15.59 5.85 4.89
C ILE A 88 -15.60 4.74 3.85
N ALA A 89 -15.26 3.50 4.22
CA ALA A 89 -15.23 2.36 3.30
C ALA A 89 -16.59 2.15 2.61
N ALA A 90 -17.69 2.28 3.35
CA ALA A 90 -19.04 2.16 2.80
C ALA A 90 -19.40 3.28 1.78
N LEU A 91 -18.72 4.42 1.82
CA LEU A 91 -18.96 5.58 0.96
C LEU A 91 -17.96 5.68 -0.20
N LEU A 92 -16.88 4.91 -0.20
CA LEU A 92 -15.90 4.88 -1.28
C LEU A 92 -16.44 4.14 -2.51
N PRO A 93 -16.03 4.52 -3.73
CA PRO A 93 -16.45 3.84 -4.95
C PRO A 93 -15.80 2.45 -5.04
N GLY A 94 -16.62 1.41 -5.18
CA GLY A 94 -16.18 0.02 -5.27
C GLY A 94 -16.48 -0.75 -3.99
N GLU A 95 -15.75 -1.84 -3.77
CA GLU A 95 -15.94 -2.73 -2.61
C GLU A 95 -14.77 -2.57 -1.65
N TRP A 96 -14.89 -1.61 -0.73
CA TRP A 96 -13.86 -1.33 0.26
C TRP A 96 -14.15 -2.03 1.58
N LYS A 97 -13.12 -2.63 2.18
CA LYS A 97 -13.15 -3.21 3.52
C LYS A 97 -12.25 -2.42 4.44
N ALA A 98 -12.76 -2.09 5.62
CA ALA A 98 -11.99 -1.46 6.68
C ALA A 98 -11.51 -2.51 7.68
N ARG A 99 -10.22 -2.46 8.04
CA ARG A 99 -9.61 -3.25 9.11
C ARG A 99 -8.80 -2.33 10.00
N VAL A 100 -8.99 -2.46 11.31
CA VAL A 100 -8.17 -1.72 12.28
C VAL A 100 -6.86 -2.47 12.51
N GLU A 101 -5.77 -1.73 12.51
CA GLU A 101 -4.43 -2.21 12.87
C GLU A 101 -3.98 -1.53 14.16
N ILE A 102 -3.54 -2.32 15.12
CA ILE A 102 -3.08 -1.84 16.42
C ILE A 102 -1.58 -2.05 16.51
N TYR A 103 -0.84 -0.95 16.62
CA TYR A 103 0.59 -0.97 16.80
C TYR A 103 0.89 -0.77 18.28
N SER A 104 0.58 -1.72 19.15
CA SER A 104 0.79 -1.55 20.61
C SER A 104 2.26 -1.33 20.97
N ASN A 105 3.18 -1.99 20.28
CA ASN A 105 4.64 -1.83 20.43
C ASN A 105 5.18 -0.81 19.41
N PRO A 106 6.05 0.14 19.81
CA PRO A 106 6.72 1.05 18.88
C PRO A 106 7.41 0.36 17.69
N HIS A 107 8.04 -0.81 17.91
CA HIS A 107 8.72 -1.54 16.83
C HIS A 107 7.75 -2.03 15.74
N TRP A 108 6.50 -2.35 16.09
CA TRP A 108 5.49 -2.75 15.09
C TRP A 108 5.10 -1.60 14.16
N GLN A 109 5.21 -0.35 14.63
CA GLN A 109 5.03 0.82 13.78
C GLN A 109 6.26 1.02 12.87
N GLU A 110 7.46 0.67 13.32
CA GLU A 110 8.66 0.72 12.47
C GLU A 110 8.58 -0.30 11.32
N ASP A 111 8.01 -1.48 11.58
CA ASP A 111 7.77 -2.52 10.57
C ASP A 111 6.83 -2.06 9.45
N LEU A 112 5.98 -1.04 9.68
CA LEU A 112 5.09 -0.46 8.67
C LEU A 112 5.82 0.47 7.69
N VAL A 113 6.91 1.12 8.12
CA VAL A 113 7.57 2.19 7.36
C VAL A 113 8.05 1.76 5.96
N PRO A 114 8.65 0.56 5.75
CA PRO A 114 9.07 0.08 4.43
C PRO A 114 7.90 -0.05 3.44
N TRP A 115 6.71 -0.36 3.95
CA TRP A 115 5.51 -0.59 3.17
C TRP A 115 4.72 0.70 2.87
N LEU A 116 5.07 1.83 3.50
CA LEU A 116 4.40 3.09 3.20
C LEU A 116 4.81 3.61 1.83
N TRP A 117 3.84 3.74 0.94
CA TRP A 117 4.02 4.37 -0.36
C TRP A 117 3.39 5.77 -0.34
N ASP A 118 4.07 6.65 0.38
CA ASP A 118 3.67 8.04 0.58
C ASP A 118 4.90 8.97 0.51
N SER A 119 4.75 10.09 -0.20
CA SER A 119 5.74 11.17 -0.26
C SER A 119 5.32 12.41 0.54
N GLY A 120 4.27 12.30 1.36
CA GLY A 120 3.61 13.40 2.05
C GLY A 120 3.75 13.39 3.57
N GLU A 121 2.73 13.95 4.22
CA GLU A 121 2.70 14.10 5.69
C GLU A 121 2.55 12.76 6.41
N LEU A 122 1.94 11.75 5.78
CA LEU A 122 1.68 10.45 6.40
C LEU A 122 2.99 9.72 6.73
N ALA A 123 3.89 9.56 5.77
CA ALA A 123 5.18 8.91 5.98
C ALA A 123 6.03 9.64 7.03
N ARG A 124 5.97 10.97 7.06
CA ARG A 124 6.63 11.79 8.09
C ARG A 124 6.07 11.49 9.48
N VAL A 125 4.74 11.51 9.62
CA VAL A 125 4.05 11.27 10.90
C VAL A 125 4.32 9.85 11.40
N VAL A 126 4.15 8.83 10.55
CA VAL A 126 4.41 7.43 10.95
C VAL A 126 5.88 7.20 11.30
N ARG A 127 6.83 7.98 10.77
CA ARG A 127 8.25 7.83 11.15
C ARG A 127 8.60 8.53 12.47
N HIS A 128 8.02 9.71 12.71
CA HIS A 128 8.51 10.62 13.75
C HIS A 128 7.57 10.78 14.94
N GLU A 129 6.32 10.36 14.80
CA GLU A 129 5.28 10.55 15.80
C GLU A 129 4.66 9.21 16.15
N ARG A 130 4.08 9.10 17.35
CA ARG A 130 3.52 7.83 17.80
C ARG A 130 2.12 7.64 17.22
N VAL A 131 1.92 6.54 16.49
CA VAL A 131 0.63 6.12 15.92
C VAL A 131 0.23 4.78 16.55
N PRO A 132 -0.54 4.77 17.66
CA PRO A 132 -0.92 3.54 18.35
C PRO A 132 -1.88 2.65 17.57
N CYS A 133 -2.66 3.23 16.66
CA CYS A 133 -3.61 2.52 15.82
C CYS A 133 -3.77 3.24 14.47
N ALA A 134 -4.11 2.46 13.46
CA ALA A 134 -4.48 2.91 12.13
C ALA A 134 -5.67 2.09 11.62
N ALA A 135 -6.25 2.50 10.50
CA ALA A 135 -7.20 1.68 9.77
C ALA A 135 -6.73 1.48 8.33
N ALA A 136 -6.62 0.22 7.91
CA ALA A 136 -6.39 -0.18 6.53
C ALA A 136 -7.75 -0.24 5.80
N LEU A 137 -7.86 0.51 4.71
CA LEU A 137 -8.99 0.47 3.78
C LEU A 137 -8.53 -0.27 2.53
N THR A 138 -9.02 -1.48 2.30
CA THR A 138 -8.61 -2.32 1.16
C THR A 138 -9.74 -2.45 0.15
N ASP A 139 -9.47 -2.08 -1.09
CA ASP A 139 -10.34 -2.35 -2.24
C ASP A 139 -10.16 -3.81 -2.68
N THR A 140 -11.23 -4.60 -2.64
CA THR A 140 -11.19 -6.03 -3.02
C THR A 140 -10.97 -6.26 -4.50
N ALA A 141 -11.29 -5.28 -5.36
CA ALA A 141 -11.17 -5.43 -6.81
C ALA A 141 -9.78 -5.07 -7.32
N SER A 142 -9.18 -4.01 -6.77
CA SER A 142 -7.85 -3.53 -7.20
C SER A 142 -6.71 -3.91 -6.26
N GLU A 143 -7.02 -4.55 -5.13
CA GLU A 143 -6.09 -4.88 -4.03
C GLU A 143 -5.36 -3.63 -3.49
N THR A 144 -5.87 -2.44 -3.79
CA THR A 144 -5.33 -1.18 -3.28
C THR A 144 -5.61 -1.07 -1.79
N THR A 145 -4.56 -0.87 -1.00
CA THR A 145 -4.71 -0.64 0.45
C THR A 145 -4.30 0.78 0.81
N LEU A 146 -5.24 1.52 1.38
CA LEU A 146 -5.03 2.85 1.94
C LEU A 146 -4.87 2.76 3.46
N LEU A 147 -4.02 3.59 4.02
CA LEU A 147 -3.82 3.71 5.45
C LEU A 147 -4.42 5.03 5.95
N LEU A 148 -5.33 4.92 6.91
CA LEU A 148 -5.96 6.03 7.63
C LEU A 148 -5.36 6.11 9.04
N ILE A 149 -4.84 7.27 9.43
CA ILE A 149 -4.37 7.53 10.80
C ILE A 149 -4.99 8.81 11.35
N GLU A 150 -5.16 8.88 12.67
CA GLU A 150 -5.52 10.13 13.34
C GLU A 150 -4.37 11.15 13.20
N ARG A 151 -4.72 12.41 12.96
CA ARG A 151 -3.71 13.47 12.82
C ARG A 151 -3.27 13.96 14.22
N PRO A 152 -1.97 13.89 14.57
CA PRO A 152 -1.53 14.20 15.94
C PRO A 152 -1.63 15.68 16.33
N ASP A 153 -1.48 16.60 15.35
CA ASP A 153 -1.33 18.04 15.60
C ASP A 153 -2.63 18.86 15.52
N ARG A 154 -3.81 18.27 15.24
CA ARG A 154 -5.06 19.03 15.07
C ARG A 154 -6.30 18.36 15.63
N GLU A 155 -7.18 19.18 16.21
CA GLU A 155 -8.38 18.78 16.97
C GLU A 155 -9.38 17.91 16.19
N SER A 156 -9.35 17.92 14.85
CA SER A 156 -10.11 16.93 14.09
C SER A 156 -9.61 16.71 12.66
N GLY A 157 -9.38 15.45 12.32
CA GLY A 157 -9.04 15.04 10.96
C GLY A 157 -8.14 13.81 10.92
N TYR A 158 -8.06 13.22 9.74
CA TYR A 158 -7.24 12.05 9.49
C TYR A 158 -6.22 12.33 8.40
N LEU A 159 -5.15 11.56 8.38
CA LEU A 159 -4.23 11.49 7.25
C LEU A 159 -4.51 10.20 6.49
N VAL A 160 -4.58 10.31 5.16
CA VAL A 160 -4.76 9.17 4.25
C VAL A 160 -3.55 9.10 3.33
N GLY A 161 -3.00 7.90 3.18
CA GLY A 161 -1.99 7.57 2.19
C GLY A 161 -2.13 6.11 1.76
N ALA A 162 -1.20 5.61 0.96
CA ALA A 162 -1.26 4.25 0.43
C ALA A 162 -0.16 3.38 1.04
N LEU A 163 -0.47 2.09 1.19
CA LEU A 163 0.56 1.07 1.27
C LEU A 163 1.07 0.75 -0.13
N SER A 164 2.33 0.32 -0.20
CA SER A 164 2.95 -0.12 -1.44
C SER A 164 2.15 -1.29 -2.00
N PRO A 165 1.69 -1.22 -3.26
CA PRO A 165 1.14 -2.38 -3.93
C PRO A 165 2.13 -3.54 -3.89
N GLU A 166 1.64 -4.78 -3.75
CA GLU A 166 2.49 -5.97 -3.60
C GLU A 166 3.54 -6.11 -4.72
N PHE A 167 3.22 -5.63 -5.92
CA PHE A 167 4.11 -5.68 -7.08
C PHE A 167 5.29 -4.69 -7.05
N PHE A 168 5.37 -3.78 -6.07
CA PHE A 168 6.46 -2.80 -5.93
C PHE A 168 7.47 -3.12 -4.81
N GLU A 169 7.36 -4.27 -4.15
CA GLU A 169 8.22 -4.71 -3.03
C GLU A 169 8.22 -3.69 -1.88
N GLU A 170 9.05 -2.65 -1.92
CA GLU A 170 9.11 -1.58 -0.92
C GLU A 170 8.70 -0.22 -1.52
N GLY A 171 7.80 0.49 -0.84
CA GLY A 171 7.27 1.79 -1.29
C GLY A 171 8.00 2.99 -0.69
N HIS A 172 8.82 2.75 0.33
CA HIS A 172 9.40 3.83 1.12
C HIS A 172 10.41 4.67 0.33
N GLY A 173 10.22 6.00 0.34
CA GLY A 173 11.12 6.93 -0.34
C GLY A 173 11.03 6.87 -1.87
N ASP A 174 10.03 6.18 -2.42
CA ASP A 174 9.78 6.15 -3.85
C ASP A 174 9.42 7.58 -4.33
N ARG A 175 10.19 8.08 -5.29
CA ARG A 175 9.97 9.39 -5.93
C ARG A 175 8.62 9.49 -6.64
N HIS A 176 8.01 8.35 -6.98
CA HIS A 176 6.70 8.26 -7.61
C HIS A 176 5.55 8.12 -6.60
N ALA A 177 5.84 7.98 -5.30
CA ALA A 177 4.81 7.82 -4.28
C ALA A 177 3.83 9.01 -4.28
N PRO A 178 2.52 8.76 -4.23
CA PRO A 178 1.55 9.84 -4.14
C PRO A 178 1.73 10.61 -2.84
N ARG A 179 1.26 11.86 -2.81
CA ARG A 179 1.23 12.66 -1.59
C ARG A 179 -0.06 12.37 -0.84
N GLY A 180 0.09 11.83 0.36
CA GLY A 180 -0.99 11.65 1.32
C GLY A 180 -1.70 12.97 1.61
N ILE A 181 -3.01 12.87 1.82
CA ILE A 181 -3.86 14.03 2.05
C ILE A 181 -4.39 14.03 3.47
N ALA A 182 -4.56 15.23 4.02
CA ALA A 182 -5.35 15.41 5.22
C ALA A 182 -6.83 15.44 4.84
N VAL A 183 -7.64 14.64 5.52
CA VAL A 183 -9.08 14.57 5.32
C VAL A 183 -9.84 15.06 6.56
N PRO A 184 -11.03 15.67 6.38
CA PRO A 184 -11.85 16.10 7.51
C PRO A 184 -12.30 14.92 8.39
N GLY A 185 -12.69 15.21 9.64
CA GLY A 185 -13.19 14.18 10.56
C GLY A 185 -14.54 13.55 10.19
N SER A 186 -15.30 14.15 9.26
CA SER A 186 -16.57 13.62 8.77
C SER A 186 -16.34 12.54 7.71
N ALA A 187 -16.89 11.34 7.91
CA ALA A 187 -16.75 10.21 6.98
C ALA A 187 -17.16 10.55 5.54
N ALA A 188 -18.29 11.25 5.34
CA ALA A 188 -18.73 11.64 4.00
C ALA A 188 -17.80 12.64 3.32
N SER A 189 -17.27 13.61 4.08
CA SER A 189 -16.31 14.58 3.54
C SER A 189 -14.95 13.93 3.25
N ALA A 190 -14.53 13.00 4.11
CA ALA A 190 -13.32 12.22 3.93
C ALA A 190 -13.41 11.31 2.70
N ALA A 191 -14.49 10.54 2.55
CA ALA A 191 -14.71 9.67 1.39
C ALA A 191 -14.74 10.46 0.09
N ARG A 192 -15.35 11.66 0.10
CA ARG A 192 -15.34 12.56 -1.05
C ARG A 192 -13.92 13.05 -1.39
N ALA A 193 -13.16 13.53 -0.39
CA ALA A 193 -11.78 13.98 -0.62
C ALA A 193 -10.89 12.84 -1.14
N ILE A 194 -11.07 11.62 -0.62
CA ILE A 194 -10.35 10.44 -1.10
C ILE A 194 -10.73 10.14 -2.55
N THR A 195 -12.02 10.14 -2.87
CA THR A 195 -12.54 9.80 -4.21
C THR A 195 -12.15 10.83 -5.27
N ASP A 196 -12.34 12.11 -4.94
CA ASP A 196 -12.21 13.21 -5.90
C ASP A 196 -10.74 13.65 -6.07
N HIS A 197 -9.87 13.39 -5.09
CA HIS A 197 -8.49 13.89 -5.12
C HIS A 197 -7.44 12.79 -4.93
N TYR A 198 -7.58 11.94 -3.90
CA TYR A 198 -6.53 10.97 -3.59
C TYR A 198 -6.46 9.82 -4.58
N LEU A 199 -7.59 9.18 -4.90
CA LEU A 199 -7.62 8.03 -5.82
C LEU A 199 -7.14 8.38 -7.25
N PRO A 200 -7.50 9.54 -7.85
CA PRO A 200 -6.91 9.98 -9.11
C PRO A 200 -5.38 10.13 -9.01
N ALA A 201 -4.88 10.82 -7.99
CA ALA A 201 -3.45 11.00 -7.76
C ALA A 201 -2.71 9.67 -7.55
N TYR A 202 -3.30 8.75 -6.79
CA TYR A 202 -2.78 7.39 -6.60
C TYR A 202 -2.70 6.61 -7.91
N ARG A 203 -3.78 6.59 -8.72
CA ARG A 203 -3.79 5.91 -10.02
C ARG A 203 -2.72 6.49 -10.95
N ARG A 204 -2.52 7.81 -10.90
CA ARG A 204 -1.45 8.49 -11.64
C ARG A 204 -0.06 8.06 -11.17
N ALA A 205 0.17 8.03 -9.86
CA ALA A 205 1.42 7.56 -9.28
C ALA A 205 1.74 6.11 -9.68
N VAL A 206 0.74 5.21 -9.65
CA VAL A 206 0.92 3.78 -10.04
C VAL A 206 1.32 3.68 -11.50
N HIS A 207 0.63 4.45 -12.35
CA HIS A 207 0.95 4.51 -13.77
C HIS A 207 2.38 4.99 -14.00
N ASP A 208 2.78 6.09 -13.37
CA ASP A 208 4.09 6.70 -13.58
C ASP A 208 5.22 5.81 -13.00
N ARG A 209 4.97 5.11 -11.89
CA ARG A 209 5.92 4.12 -11.34
C ARG A 209 6.07 2.90 -12.24
N ARG A 210 4.97 2.32 -12.75
CA ARG A 210 5.02 1.20 -13.71
C ARG A 210 5.80 1.58 -14.97
N LEU A 211 5.55 2.78 -15.48
CA LEU A 211 6.25 3.31 -16.64
C LEU A 211 7.76 3.42 -16.36
N ALA A 212 8.15 3.92 -15.18
CA ALA A 212 9.55 3.99 -14.77
C ALA A 212 10.18 2.59 -14.66
N CYS A 213 9.50 1.62 -14.06
CA CYS A 213 9.98 0.24 -13.97
C CYS A 213 10.25 -0.37 -15.35
N VAL A 214 9.33 -0.21 -16.31
CA VAL A 214 9.53 -0.72 -17.68
C VAL A 214 10.69 0.01 -18.37
N ALA A 215 10.77 1.34 -18.26
CA ALA A 215 11.87 2.10 -18.86
C ALA A 215 13.23 1.69 -18.31
N GLU A 216 13.36 1.61 -16.98
CA GLU A 216 14.59 1.20 -16.30
C GLU A 216 14.99 -0.23 -16.66
N ALA A 217 14.03 -1.16 -16.75
CA ALA A 217 14.29 -2.53 -17.18
C ALA A 217 14.79 -2.59 -18.63
N LEU A 218 14.16 -1.86 -19.55
CA LEU A 218 14.59 -1.81 -20.96
C LEU A 218 15.99 -1.19 -21.12
N ASP A 219 16.32 -0.17 -20.33
CA ASP A 219 17.65 0.44 -20.34
C ASP A 219 18.73 -0.53 -19.81
N ARG A 220 18.41 -1.29 -18.74
CA ARG A 220 19.32 -2.34 -18.23
C ARG A 220 19.49 -3.49 -19.22
N ILE A 221 18.41 -3.94 -19.86
CA ILE A 221 18.47 -4.97 -20.91
C ILE A 221 19.29 -4.47 -22.10
N ARG A 222 19.12 -3.21 -22.52
CA ARG A 222 19.90 -2.63 -23.63
C ARG A 222 21.39 -2.59 -23.30
N ALA A 223 21.77 -2.12 -22.11
CA ALA A 223 23.15 -2.08 -21.68
C ALA A 223 23.82 -3.48 -21.74
N GLU A 224 23.12 -4.51 -21.26
CA GLU A 224 23.62 -5.88 -21.32
C GLU A 224 23.65 -6.45 -22.75
N HIS A 225 22.66 -6.11 -23.58
CA HIS A 225 22.59 -6.54 -24.97
C HIS A 225 23.72 -5.94 -25.82
N ASP A 226 24.04 -4.65 -25.62
CA ASP A 226 25.13 -3.98 -26.32
C ASP A 226 26.51 -4.52 -25.91
N ASP A 227 26.69 -4.88 -24.63
CA ASP A 227 27.91 -5.52 -24.12
C ASP A 227 28.15 -6.93 -24.73
N ILE A 228 27.09 -7.65 -25.10
CA ILE A 228 27.15 -8.97 -25.74
C ILE A 228 27.40 -8.86 -27.26
N GLY A 229 27.06 -7.72 -27.88
CA GLY A 229 27.24 -7.46 -29.31
C GLY A 229 28.68 -7.30 -29.78
N ALA A 230 29.68 -7.38 -28.89
CA ALA A 230 31.08 -7.54 -29.26
C ALA A 230 31.28 -8.89 -30.00
N PRO A 231 32.15 -8.99 -31.03
CA PRO A 231 32.26 -10.18 -31.86
C PRO A 231 32.72 -11.40 -31.04
N VAL A 232 31.77 -12.24 -30.64
CA VAL A 232 32.02 -13.57 -30.08
C VAL A 232 32.05 -14.57 -31.25
N PRO A 233 33.02 -15.51 -31.31
CA PRO A 233 33.10 -16.51 -32.37
C PRO A 233 31.81 -17.35 -32.49
N GLU A 234 31.40 -17.59 -33.74
CA GLU A 234 30.12 -18.13 -34.26
C GLU A 234 29.58 -19.47 -33.69
N GLU A 235 30.19 -20.08 -32.66
CA GLU A 235 29.81 -21.44 -32.23
C GLU A 235 29.22 -21.55 -30.83
N THR A 236 29.03 -20.44 -30.10
CA THR A 236 28.25 -20.49 -28.85
C THR A 236 26.88 -19.91 -29.13
N THR A 237 25.83 -20.74 -29.08
CA THR A 237 24.46 -20.24 -28.86
C THR A 237 24.48 -19.48 -27.54
N ALA A 238 24.78 -18.18 -27.60
CA ALA A 238 25.05 -17.36 -26.44
C ALA A 238 23.77 -17.25 -25.63
N ARG A 239 23.68 -18.06 -24.58
CA ARG A 239 22.59 -18.05 -23.62
C ARG A 239 22.40 -16.62 -23.12
N LEU A 240 21.16 -16.13 -23.12
CA LEU A 240 20.89 -14.82 -22.54
C LEU A 240 21.29 -14.85 -21.06
N PRO A 241 22.00 -13.82 -20.55
CA PRO A 241 22.33 -13.75 -19.14
C PRO A 241 21.06 -13.87 -18.27
N GLY A 242 21.17 -14.53 -17.12
CA GLY A 242 20.05 -14.63 -16.17
C GLY A 242 19.53 -13.26 -15.72
N ARG A 243 20.39 -12.24 -15.77
CA ARG A 243 20.03 -10.85 -15.45
C ARG A 243 19.08 -10.23 -16.47
N VAL A 244 19.26 -10.48 -17.78
CA VAL A 244 18.27 -10.10 -18.82
C VAL A 244 16.90 -10.71 -18.54
N TRP A 245 16.86 -11.96 -18.08
CA TRP A 245 15.59 -12.61 -17.70
C TRP A 245 14.94 -11.93 -16.49
N GLU A 246 15.70 -11.61 -15.44
CA GLU A 246 15.20 -10.90 -14.26
C GLU A 246 14.63 -9.52 -14.61
N GLU A 247 15.32 -8.77 -15.47
CA GLU A 247 14.84 -7.48 -15.96
C GLU A 247 13.61 -7.62 -16.86
N PHE A 248 13.58 -8.63 -17.72
CA PHE A 248 12.42 -8.89 -18.58
C PHE A 248 11.18 -9.30 -17.77
N ARG A 249 11.34 -9.98 -16.62
CA ARG A 249 10.22 -10.21 -15.67
C ARG A 249 9.62 -8.90 -15.15
N SER A 250 10.43 -7.85 -14.97
CA SER A 250 9.92 -6.52 -14.63
C SER A 250 9.04 -5.95 -15.75
N VAL A 251 9.46 -6.11 -17.01
CA VAL A 251 8.64 -5.73 -18.18
C VAL A 251 7.32 -6.51 -18.19
N MET A 252 7.36 -7.84 -18.03
CA MET A 252 6.16 -8.69 -17.99
C MET A 252 5.21 -8.29 -16.85
N ARG A 253 5.73 -7.91 -15.70
CA ARG A 253 4.93 -7.51 -14.53
C ARG A 253 4.24 -6.15 -14.72
N HIS A 254 4.91 -5.17 -15.33
CA HIS A 254 4.46 -3.78 -15.31
C HIS A 254 3.88 -3.27 -16.64
N ALA A 255 4.23 -3.88 -17.77
CA ALA A 255 3.78 -3.46 -19.08
C ALA A 255 2.29 -3.77 -19.40
N PRO A 256 1.70 -4.93 -19.02
CA PRO A 256 0.34 -5.28 -19.44
C PRO A 256 -0.71 -4.21 -19.08
N PRO A 257 -0.76 -3.68 -17.84
CA PRO A 257 -1.74 -2.65 -17.50
C PRO A 257 -1.53 -1.31 -18.22
N LEU A 258 -0.29 -1.01 -18.63
CA LEU A 258 0.02 0.18 -19.44
C LEU A 258 -0.44 -0.03 -20.88
N LEU A 259 -0.28 -1.24 -21.42
CA LEU A 259 -0.71 -1.64 -22.77
C LEU A 259 -2.23 -1.58 -22.90
N ASP A 260 -2.97 -2.09 -21.92
CA ASP A 260 -4.44 -2.01 -21.89
C ASP A 260 -4.91 -0.55 -21.91
N ARG A 261 -4.26 0.31 -21.13
CA ARG A 261 -4.57 1.74 -21.10
C ARG A 261 -4.27 2.44 -22.42
N CYS A 262 -3.16 2.10 -23.06
CA CYS A 262 -2.81 2.62 -24.38
C CYS A 262 -3.89 2.28 -25.42
N ARG A 263 -4.46 1.07 -25.36
CA ARG A 263 -5.55 0.63 -26.24
C ARG A 263 -6.84 1.40 -25.98
N SER A 264 -7.22 1.58 -24.72
CA SER A 264 -8.46 2.31 -24.38
C SER A 264 -8.40 3.81 -24.69
N SER A 265 -7.21 4.39 -24.78
CA SER A 265 -7.01 5.83 -25.03
C SER A 265 -6.74 6.19 -26.49
N ALA A 266 -6.53 5.21 -27.38
CA ALA A 266 -6.12 5.47 -28.76
C ALA A 266 -7.33 5.75 -29.68
N PRO A 267 -7.24 6.71 -30.62
CA PRO A 267 -8.20 6.80 -31.73
C PRO A 267 -8.06 5.58 -32.64
N GLU A 268 -9.18 5.07 -33.15
CA GLU A 268 -9.20 3.88 -34.01
C GLU A 268 -8.24 4.03 -35.20
N SER A 269 -7.37 3.03 -35.41
CA SER A 269 -6.46 2.89 -36.56
C SER A 269 -5.20 3.75 -36.54
N SER A 270 -4.44 3.68 -35.45
CA SER A 270 -3.09 4.26 -35.41
C SER A 270 -2.02 3.26 -35.86
N PRO A 271 -0.97 3.67 -36.61
CA PRO A 271 0.14 2.78 -36.97
C PRO A 271 0.83 2.15 -35.74
N ASP A 272 0.74 2.80 -34.58
CA ASP A 272 1.26 2.29 -33.32
C ASP A 272 0.43 1.11 -32.76
N ASP A 273 -0.81 0.88 -33.20
CA ASP A 273 -1.65 -0.22 -32.71
C ASP A 273 -1.05 -1.58 -33.09
N ARG A 274 -0.47 -1.69 -34.29
CA ARG A 274 0.26 -2.89 -34.73
C ARG A 274 1.49 -3.15 -33.86
N VAL A 275 2.14 -2.08 -33.40
CA VAL A 275 3.31 -2.17 -32.52
C VAL A 275 2.88 -2.69 -31.15
N LEU A 276 1.79 -2.16 -30.59
CA LEU A 276 1.26 -2.61 -29.30
C LEU A 276 0.81 -4.07 -29.34
N THR A 277 0.13 -4.51 -30.41
CA THR A 277 -0.26 -5.93 -30.57
C THR A 277 0.96 -6.85 -30.60
N ARG A 278 2.01 -6.50 -31.36
CA ARG A 278 3.25 -7.30 -31.37
C ARG A 278 3.93 -7.39 -30.01
N LEU A 279 3.94 -6.30 -29.24
CA LEU A 279 4.51 -6.32 -27.89
C LEU A 279 3.72 -7.22 -26.95
N ILE A 280 2.40 -7.29 -27.13
CA ILE A 280 1.52 -8.14 -26.33
C ILE A 280 1.70 -9.60 -26.69
N ASP A 281 1.71 -9.93 -27.98
CA ASP A 281 1.98 -11.29 -28.44
C ASP A 281 3.33 -11.80 -27.89
N ALA A 282 4.37 -10.94 -27.93
CA ALA A 282 5.67 -11.25 -27.36
C ALA A 282 5.65 -11.49 -25.83
N LEU A 283 4.76 -10.83 -25.07
CA LEU A 283 4.60 -11.09 -23.65
C LEU A 283 3.87 -12.42 -23.40
N VAL A 284 2.76 -12.67 -24.13
CA VAL A 284 1.93 -13.88 -23.99
C VAL A 284 2.74 -15.13 -24.32
N ASP A 285 3.55 -15.08 -25.38
CA ASP A 285 4.40 -16.20 -25.78
C ASP A 285 5.41 -16.58 -24.68
N VAL A 286 6.00 -15.58 -24.00
CA VAL A 286 6.98 -15.79 -22.92
C VAL A 286 6.29 -16.24 -21.62
N GLU A 287 5.14 -15.63 -21.26
CA GLU A 287 4.39 -15.94 -20.05
C GLU A 287 3.82 -17.36 -20.06
N SER A 288 3.35 -17.84 -21.22
CA SER A 288 2.85 -19.21 -21.40
C SER A 288 3.89 -20.30 -21.10
N LEU A 289 5.18 -19.91 -21.03
CA LEU A 289 6.32 -20.79 -20.79
C LEU A 289 6.97 -20.57 -19.41
N ASP A 290 6.54 -19.55 -18.64
CA ASP A 290 7.07 -19.27 -17.31
C ASP A 290 6.41 -20.14 -16.22
N GLY A 291 7.14 -21.14 -15.72
CA GLY A 291 6.72 -22.01 -14.61
C GLY A 291 6.75 -21.35 -13.21
N GLY A 292 6.81 -20.02 -13.13
CA GLY A 292 6.38 -19.23 -11.98
C GLY A 292 7.38 -18.99 -10.84
N THR A 293 8.51 -19.72 -10.75
CA THR A 293 9.39 -19.61 -9.55
C THR A 293 10.90 -19.77 -9.78
N SER A 294 11.36 -19.95 -11.02
CA SER A 294 12.78 -20.21 -11.31
C SER A 294 13.55 -18.93 -11.67
N SER A 295 14.69 -18.69 -11.00
CA SER A 295 15.69 -17.67 -11.40
C SER A 295 16.38 -18.02 -12.73
N LYS A 296 16.29 -19.27 -13.19
CA LYS A 296 16.69 -19.66 -14.56
C LYS A 296 15.49 -19.52 -15.50
N PRO A 297 15.67 -18.95 -16.70
CA PRO A 297 14.62 -18.90 -17.71
C PRO A 297 14.15 -20.33 -18.02
N PRO A 298 12.86 -20.66 -17.85
CA PRO A 298 12.27 -21.92 -18.29
C PRO A 298 11.99 -21.92 -19.81
N VAL A 299 12.16 -20.76 -20.45
CA VAL A 299 11.79 -20.47 -21.84
C VAL A 299 12.94 -20.81 -22.80
N PRO A 300 12.68 -21.32 -24.02
CA PRO A 300 13.71 -21.45 -25.04
C PRO A 300 14.40 -20.11 -25.32
N ASP A 301 15.74 -20.09 -25.28
CA ASP A 301 16.56 -18.86 -25.46
C ASP A 301 16.20 -18.08 -26.74
N ALA A 302 15.76 -18.76 -27.80
CA ALA A 302 15.36 -18.12 -29.06
C ALA A 302 14.08 -17.29 -28.91
N LEU A 303 13.10 -17.77 -28.15
CA LEU A 303 11.82 -17.09 -27.97
C LEU A 303 11.97 -15.89 -27.02
N LEU A 304 12.72 -16.07 -25.93
CA LEU A 304 13.08 -14.95 -25.04
C LEU A 304 13.87 -13.87 -25.79
N ARG A 305 14.83 -14.26 -26.64
CA ARG A 305 15.60 -13.30 -27.46
C ARG A 305 14.69 -12.54 -28.44
N SER A 306 13.79 -13.24 -29.13
CA SER A 306 12.82 -12.59 -30.02
C SER A 306 11.92 -11.60 -29.29
N ALA A 307 11.48 -11.92 -28.07
CA ALA A 307 10.67 -11.02 -27.27
C ALA A 307 11.47 -9.80 -26.80
N VAL A 308 12.69 -10.01 -26.31
CA VAL A 308 13.62 -8.94 -25.93
C VAL A 308 13.90 -8.01 -27.11
N ASP A 309 14.20 -8.55 -28.30
CA ASP A 309 14.47 -7.76 -29.50
C ASP A 309 13.27 -6.91 -29.91
N ALA A 310 12.06 -7.47 -29.83
CA ALA A 310 10.82 -6.73 -30.10
C ALA A 310 10.64 -5.56 -29.11
N TRP A 311 10.87 -5.81 -27.82
CA TRP A 311 10.79 -4.81 -26.75
C TRP A 311 11.87 -3.73 -26.85
N LEU A 312 13.10 -4.08 -27.22
CA LEU A 312 14.17 -3.11 -27.47
C LEU A 312 13.90 -2.24 -28.70
N THR A 313 13.34 -2.85 -29.77
CA THR A 313 13.01 -2.16 -31.03
C THR A 313 11.84 -1.21 -30.88
N HIS A 314 10.81 -1.61 -30.14
CA HIS A 314 9.52 -0.90 -30.07
C HIS A 314 9.24 -0.23 -28.73
N GLY A 315 10.10 -0.42 -27.73
CA GLY A 315 9.93 0.07 -26.36
C GLY A 315 9.73 1.57 -26.26
N GLU A 316 10.50 2.39 -26.99
CA GLU A 316 10.34 3.86 -26.91
C GLU A 316 8.99 4.33 -27.46
N THR A 317 8.50 3.70 -28.53
CA THR A 317 7.16 3.99 -29.07
C THR A 317 6.09 3.65 -28.03
N PHE A 318 6.23 2.51 -27.37
CA PHE A 318 5.36 2.12 -26.25
C PHE A 318 5.43 3.10 -25.08
N LEU A 319 6.63 3.46 -24.60
CA LEU A 319 6.80 4.38 -23.46
C LEU A 319 6.18 5.76 -23.75
N ARG A 320 6.38 6.29 -24.96
CA ARG A 320 5.76 7.54 -25.40
C ARG A 320 4.22 7.46 -25.42
N ARG A 321 3.67 6.35 -25.90
CA ARG A 321 2.22 6.09 -25.90
C ARG A 321 1.68 5.99 -24.47
N ALA A 322 2.34 5.24 -23.61
CA ALA A 322 1.96 5.09 -22.21
C ALA A 322 1.98 6.45 -21.48
N ARG A 323 3.00 7.29 -21.70
CA ARG A 323 3.04 8.67 -21.18
C ARG A 323 1.82 9.51 -21.63
N ALA A 324 1.42 9.38 -22.89
CA ALA A 324 0.26 10.10 -23.43
C ALA A 324 -1.09 9.57 -22.90
N ALA A 325 -1.17 8.28 -22.58
CA ALA A 325 -2.37 7.63 -22.05
C ALA A 325 -2.52 7.75 -20.52
N ALA A 326 -1.67 8.55 -19.88
CA ALA A 326 -1.61 8.61 -18.42
C ALA A 326 -2.94 9.10 -17.79
N PRO A 327 -3.28 8.63 -16.57
CA PRO A 327 -4.52 9.02 -15.90
C PRO A 327 -4.66 10.53 -15.70
N PRO A 328 -5.90 11.06 -15.75
CA PRO A 328 -6.16 12.44 -15.37
C PRO A 328 -5.84 12.65 -13.88
N THR A 329 -5.40 13.86 -13.57
CA THR A 329 -5.19 14.37 -12.21
C THR A 329 -6.46 14.97 -11.64
#